data_AF-A0A1I6M9D8-F1
#
_entry.id   AF-A0A1I6M9D8-F1
#
_cell.length_a   1.000
_cell.length_b   1.000
_cell.length_c   1.000
_cell.angle_alpha   90.00
_cell.angle_beta   90.00
_cell.angle_gamma   90.00
#
_symmetry.space_group_name_H-M   'P 1'
#
loop_
_entity.id
_entity.type
_entity.pdbx_description
1 polymer ?
#
loop_
_entity_poly.entity_id
_entity_poly.type
_entity_poly.pdbx_seq_one_letter_code
_entity_poly.pdbx_strand_id
1 'polypeptide(L)'
;MTDRAVQDPEAFYDEYGHEEWERLERSLHGRLEWEGTVEYLEGHLPDGGRVLDAGGGAGRYTVWLAEQGYDVALVDVSARTGPSSTCRPTC
;
A
#
# COMPACT_ATOMS: atom_id res chain seq x y z
N MET A 1 27.31 9.61 15.37
CA MET A 1 26.37 10.68 14.98
C MET A 1 25.28 10.00 14.18
N THR A 2 24.33 9.38 14.89
CA THR A 2 23.25 8.61 14.26
C THR A 2 22.21 9.61 13.77
N ASP A 3 21.83 9.46 12.51
CA ASP A 3 20.80 10.28 11.86
C ASP A 3 19.51 10.23 12.70
N ARG A 4 19.00 11.39 13.11
CA ARG A 4 17.88 11.50 14.05
C ARG A 4 16.56 11.02 13.41
N ALA A 5 16.46 10.97 12.07
CA ALA A 5 15.28 10.50 11.36
C ALA A 5 15.09 8.97 11.46
N VAL A 6 16.15 8.20 11.75
CA VAL A 6 16.05 6.74 11.96
C VAL A 6 15.46 6.40 13.35
N GLN A 7 15.33 7.38 14.26
CA GLN A 7 14.88 7.14 15.63
C GLN A 7 13.36 7.10 15.79
N ASP A 8 12.60 7.60 14.80
CA ASP A 8 11.14 7.60 14.80
C ASP A 8 10.59 7.29 13.39
N PRO A 9 10.44 6.00 13.06
CA PRO A 9 9.91 5.56 11.77
C PRO A 9 8.49 6.05 11.49
N GLU A 10 7.64 6.19 12.52
CA GLU A 10 6.27 6.66 12.37
C GLU A 10 6.25 8.10 11.86
N ALA A 11 7.02 8.99 12.51
CA ALA A 11 7.12 10.39 12.09
C ALA A 11 7.68 10.55 10.66
N PHE A 12 8.60 9.69 10.22
CA PHE A 12 9.11 9.70 8.85
C PHE A 12 8.00 9.38 7.83
N TYR A 13 7.21 8.32 8.07
CA TYR A 13 6.16 7.90 7.14
C TYR A 13 4.90 8.78 7.20
N ASP A 14 4.65 9.45 8.32
CA ASP A 14 3.60 10.45 8.49
C ASP A 14 3.75 11.63 7.50
N GLU A 15 4.98 12.04 7.20
CA GLU A 15 5.28 13.15 6.28
C GLU A 15 5.32 12.72 4.81
N TYR A 16 5.40 11.42 4.53
CA TYR A 16 5.73 10.87 3.20
C TYR A 16 4.51 10.45 2.36
N GLY A 17 3.31 10.46 2.94
CA GLY A 17 2.15 9.74 2.39
C GLY A 17 1.70 10.14 0.97
N HIS A 18 1.75 11.43 0.61
CA HIS A 18 1.34 11.88 -0.73
C HIS A 18 2.36 11.49 -1.81
N GLU A 19 3.66 11.57 -1.50
CA GLU A 19 4.71 11.17 -2.44
C GLU A 19 4.68 9.65 -2.67
N GLU A 20 4.32 8.89 -1.64
CA GLU A 20 4.21 7.43 -1.71
C GLU A 20 3.08 6.96 -2.63
N TRP A 21 1.94 7.66 -2.65
CA TRP A 21 0.84 7.32 -3.57
C TRP A 21 1.26 7.40 -5.03
N GLU A 22 1.95 8.48 -5.40
CA GLU A 22 2.38 8.72 -6.78
C GLU A 22 3.66 7.96 -7.14
N ARG A 23 4.36 7.34 -6.17
CA ARG A 23 5.65 6.65 -6.36
C ARG A 23 5.60 5.63 -7.49
N LEU A 24 4.50 4.89 -7.58
CA LEU A 24 4.27 3.82 -8.55
C LEU A 24 3.99 4.33 -9.97
N GLU A 25 3.73 5.63 -10.15
CA GLU A 25 3.44 6.23 -11.46
C GLU A 25 4.54 7.19 -11.93
N ARG A 26 5.27 7.80 -10.99
CA ARG A 26 6.23 8.88 -11.25
C ARG A 26 7.53 8.46 -11.94
N SER A 27 7.86 7.18 -11.96
CA SER A 27 9.12 6.70 -12.54
C SER A 27 8.93 5.42 -13.36
N LEU A 28 9.91 5.10 -14.22
CA LEU A 28 9.93 3.80 -14.90
C LEU A 28 10.03 2.65 -13.91
N HIS A 29 10.82 2.81 -12.84
CA HIS A 29 10.96 1.81 -11.80
C HIS A 29 9.63 1.56 -11.07
N GLY A 30 8.96 2.63 -10.62
CA GLY A 30 7.67 2.51 -9.94
C GLY A 30 6.60 1.82 -10.80
N ARG A 31 6.57 2.14 -12.11
CA ARG A 31 5.63 1.50 -13.05
C ARG A 31 5.94 0.01 -13.26
N LEU A 32 7.20 -0.36 -13.37
CA LEU A 32 7.61 -1.76 -13.47
C LEU A 32 7.32 -2.54 -12.18
N GLU A 33 7.51 -1.92 -11.01
CA GLU A 33 7.13 -2.50 -9.72
C GLU A 33 5.62 -2.74 -9.65
N TRP A 34 4.82 -1.76 -10.08
CA TRP A 34 3.38 -1.88 -10.14
C TRP A 34 2.93 -3.02 -11.06
N GLU A 35 3.32 -2.97 -12.32
CA GLU A 35 2.91 -3.94 -13.34
C GLU A 35 3.36 -5.36 -12.97
N GLY A 36 4.61 -5.54 -12.58
CA GLY A 36 5.14 -6.86 -12.21
C GLY A 36 4.49 -7.43 -10.94
N THR A 37 4.16 -6.58 -9.97
CA THR A 37 3.46 -7.02 -8.75
C THR A 37 2.03 -7.42 -9.06
N VAL A 38 1.30 -6.60 -9.84
CA VAL A 38 -0.08 -6.91 -10.24
C VAL A 38 -0.14 -8.20 -11.03
N GLU A 39 0.71 -8.38 -12.04
CA GLU A 39 0.78 -9.62 -12.84
C GLU A 39 1.04 -10.85 -11.95
N TYR A 40 1.95 -10.73 -10.97
CA TYR A 40 2.23 -11.80 -10.04
C TYR A 40 1.02 -12.13 -9.15
N LEU A 41 0.35 -11.12 -8.61
CA LEU A 41 -0.82 -11.32 -7.74
C LEU A 41 -2.00 -11.91 -8.51
N GLU A 42 -2.29 -11.43 -9.72
CA GLU A 42 -3.34 -11.99 -10.58
C GLU A 42 -3.10 -13.47 -10.91
N GLY A 43 -1.83 -13.86 -11.09
CA GLY A 43 -1.47 -15.26 -11.40
C GLY A 43 -1.51 -16.22 -10.20
N HIS A 44 -1.51 -15.71 -8.96
CA HIS A 44 -1.30 -16.53 -7.77
C HIS A 44 -2.36 -16.38 -6.68
N LEU A 45 -3.11 -15.28 -6.64
CA LEU A 45 -4.19 -15.12 -5.68
C LEU A 45 -5.45 -15.89 -6.11
N PRO A 46 -6.22 -16.43 -5.15
CA PRO A 46 -7.51 -17.05 -5.45
C PRO A 46 -8.54 -15.99 -5.83
N ASP A 47 -9.58 -16.34 -6.61
CA ASP A 47 -10.63 -15.42 -7.10
C ASP A 47 -11.36 -14.56 -6.04
N GLY A 48 -11.15 -14.83 -4.75
CA GLY A 48 -11.61 -13.98 -3.66
C GLY A 48 -11.07 -14.45 -2.32
N GLY A 49 -11.10 -13.55 -1.33
CA GLY A 49 -10.62 -13.86 0.01
C GLY A 49 -10.45 -12.64 0.89
N ARG A 50 -9.83 -12.86 2.04
CA ARG A 50 -9.39 -11.79 2.95
C ARG A 50 -7.90 -11.57 2.81
N VAL A 51 -7.51 -10.32 2.62
CA VAL A 51 -6.11 -9.92 2.46
C VAL A 51 -5.72 -8.95 3.57
N LEU A 52 -4.51 -9.13 4.11
CA LEU A 52 -3.88 -8.15 5.01
C LEU A 52 -2.75 -7.46 4.24
N ASP A 53 -2.90 -6.18 3.98
CA ASP A 53 -1.85 -5.32 3.45
C ASP A 53 -1.06 -4.73 4.63
N ALA A 54 0.05 -5.38 4.97
CA ALA A 54 0.89 -5.02 6.11
C ALA A 54 2.06 -4.11 5.66
N GLY A 55 2.04 -2.86 6.10
CA GLY A 55 2.91 -1.80 5.61
C GLY A 55 2.46 -1.23 4.27
N GLY A 56 1.14 -1.21 4.03
CA GLY A 56 0.55 -0.81 2.75
C GLY A 56 0.69 0.67 2.40
N GLY A 57 1.23 1.49 3.31
CA GLY A 57 1.46 2.92 3.10
C GLY A 57 0.21 3.62 2.61
N ALA A 58 0.32 4.33 1.47
CA ALA A 58 -0.79 5.09 0.91
C ALA A 58 -1.96 4.22 0.41
N GLY A 59 -1.78 2.90 0.39
CA GLY A 59 -2.85 1.93 0.12
C GLY A 59 -3.12 1.70 -1.37
N ARG A 60 -2.17 1.97 -2.27
CA ARG A 60 -2.36 1.77 -3.72
C ARG A 60 -2.74 0.32 -4.05
N TYR A 61 -2.01 -0.64 -3.48
CA TYR A 61 -2.33 -2.07 -3.62
C TYR A 61 -3.60 -2.46 -2.88
N THR A 62 -3.83 -1.93 -1.67
CA THR A 62 -5.10 -2.13 -0.93
C THR A 62 -6.32 -1.75 -1.75
N VAL A 63 -6.31 -0.56 -2.37
CA VAL A 63 -7.43 -0.09 -3.20
C VAL A 63 -7.61 -1.00 -4.41
N TRP A 64 -6.54 -1.33 -5.12
CA TRP A 64 -6.62 -2.22 -6.27
C TRP A 64 -7.16 -3.61 -5.90
N LEU A 65 -6.70 -4.20 -4.79
CA LEU A 65 -7.22 -5.47 -4.28
C LEU A 65 -8.71 -5.38 -3.89
N ALA A 66 -9.14 -4.27 -3.27
CA ALA A 66 -10.56 -4.07 -2.97
C ALA A 66 -11.40 -3.98 -4.27
N GLU A 67 -10.90 -3.30 -5.30
CA GLU A 67 -11.54 -3.22 -6.63
C GLU A 67 -11.60 -4.60 -7.32
N GLN A 68 -10.65 -5.50 -7.05
CA GLN A 68 -10.69 -6.88 -7.52
C GLN A 68 -11.65 -7.78 -6.71
N GLY A 69 -12.30 -7.25 -5.67
CA GLY A 69 -13.31 -7.97 -4.88
C GLY A 69 -12.82 -8.64 -3.60
N TYR A 70 -11.57 -8.38 -3.18
CA TYR A 70 -11.06 -8.88 -1.90
C TYR A 70 -11.58 -8.03 -0.72
N ASP A 71 -11.72 -8.66 0.45
CA ASP A 71 -11.95 -7.97 1.72
C ASP A 71 -10.58 -7.67 2.34
N VAL A 72 -10.15 -6.41 2.25
CA VAL A 72 -8.77 -6.02 2.56
C VAL A 72 -8.70 -5.23 3.86
N ALA A 73 -7.81 -5.63 4.75
CA ALA A 73 -7.40 -4.82 5.89
C ALA A 73 -6.02 -4.23 5.63
N LEU A 74 -5.86 -2.93 5.83
CA LEU A 74 -4.57 -2.25 5.74
C LEU A 74 -4.09 -1.91 7.15
N VAL A 75 -2.84 -2.22 7.42
CA VAL A 75 -2.14 -1.84 8.64
C VAL A 75 -0.85 -1.17 8.25
N ASP A 76 -0.64 0.06 8.71
CA ASP A 76 0.62 0.78 8.54
C ASP A 76 1.07 1.36 9.90
N VAL A 77 2.37 1.64 10.02
CA VAL A 77 2.92 2.28 11.22
C VAL A 77 2.51 3.76 11.27
N SER A 78 2.35 4.40 10.12
CA SER A 78 1.77 5.73 10.01
C SER A 78 0.26 5.66 10.13
N ALA A 79 -0.29 6.36 11.12
CA ALA A 79 -1.74 6.53 11.25
C ALA A 79 -2.33 7.51 10.22
N ARG A 80 -1.49 8.20 9.45
CA ARG A 80 -1.88 9.29 8.54
C ARG A 80 -1.86 8.89 7.07
N THR A 81 -1.34 7.70 6.76
CA THR A 81 -1.11 7.27 5.39
C THR A 81 -2.12 6.16 5.03
N GLY A 82 -3.01 6.45 4.06
CA GLY A 82 -3.91 5.46 3.46
C GLY A 82 -5.40 5.55 3.85
N PRO A 83 -6.26 4.70 3.27
CA PRO A 83 -7.69 4.62 3.56
C PRO A 83 -7.96 4.05 4.97
N SER A 84 -9.18 4.22 5.50
CA SER A 84 -9.57 3.64 6.80
C SER A 84 -9.26 2.14 6.85
N SER A 85 -8.74 1.64 7.98
CA SER A 85 -8.16 0.29 8.25
C SER A 85 -8.85 -0.97 7.67
N THR A 86 -10.03 -0.85 7.08
CA THR A 86 -10.69 -1.92 6.34
C THR A 86 -11.34 -1.33 5.09
N CYS A 87 -10.97 -1.86 3.93
CA CYS A 87 -11.54 -1.50 2.63
C CYS A 87 -12.30 -2.71 2.10
N ARG A 88 -13.61 -2.55 1.92
CA ARG A 88 -14.50 -3.60 1.41
C ARG A 88 -14.76 -3.40 -0.08
N PRO A 89 -15.14 -4.46 -0.82
CA PRO A 89 -15.42 -4.41 -2.26
C PRO A 89 -16.49 -3.41 -2.72
N THR A 90 -17.19 -2.73 -1.80
CA THR A 90 -18.38 -1.91 -2.07
C THR A 90 -18.35 -0.55 -1.37
N CYS A 91 -17.19 -0.01 -1.02
CA CYS A 91 -17.06 1.35 -0.49
C CYS A 91 -17.28 2.43 -1.56
#